data_AF-A0A1Z8LGB5-F1
#
_entry.id   AF-A0A1Z8LGB5-F1
#
_cell.length_a   1.000
_cell.length_b   1.000
_cell.length_c   1.000
_cell.angle_alpha   90.00
_cell.angle_beta   90.00
_cell.angle_gamma   90.00
#
_symmetry.space_group_name_H-M   'P 1'
#
loop_
_entity.id
_entity.type
_entity.pdbx_description
1 polymer ?
#
loop_
_entity_poly.entity_id
_entity_poly.type
_entity_poly.pdbx_seq_one_letter_code
_entity_poly.pdbx_strand_id
1 'polypeptide(L)'
;MIHGHDETTTLLFCETDLISKLFYKIAKFTAGELAQNPELQARARKIVKEHLVPRAKAGWEKSKPKREKARAIAVSTTKDIAEAARDTNPLKYPKKFLSETSKKVRDRAKHLCP
;
A
#
# COMPACT_ATOMS: atom_id res chain seq x y z
N MET A 1 3.64 -8.58 -38.19
CA MET A 1 4.66 -7.57 -37.83
C MET A 1 3.92 -6.28 -37.55
N ILE A 2 3.78 -5.88 -36.29
CA ILE A 2 3.31 -4.53 -35.92
C ILE A 2 4.36 -4.00 -34.96
N HIS A 3 5.31 -3.24 -35.51
CA HIS A 3 6.20 -2.36 -34.75
C HIS A 3 5.56 -0.98 -34.79
N GLY A 4 5.20 -0.47 -33.62
CA GLY A 4 4.60 0.85 -33.43
C GLY A 4 4.54 1.20 -31.95
N HIS A 5 5.63 0.92 -31.23
CA HIS A 5 5.74 1.16 -29.79
C HIS A 5 7.16 1.66 -29.49
N ASP A 6 7.39 2.95 -29.73
CA ASP A 6 8.43 3.82 -29.15
C ASP A 6 8.27 5.14 -29.91
N GLU A 7 7.96 6.30 -29.33
CA GLU A 7 8.97 7.18 -28.73
C GLU A 7 8.36 8.14 -27.67
N THR A 8 7.03 8.17 -27.50
CA THR A 8 6.34 9.10 -26.58
C THR A 8 6.33 8.65 -25.12
N THR A 9 6.46 7.35 -24.86
CA THR A 9 6.44 6.80 -23.49
C THR A 9 7.77 7.01 -22.76
N THR A 10 8.88 7.08 -23.50
CA THR A 10 10.24 7.19 -22.94
C THR A 10 10.54 8.61 -22.42
N LEU A 11 9.96 9.64 -23.03
CA LEU A 11 10.14 11.04 -22.57
C LEU A 11 9.39 11.34 -21.25
N LEU A 12 8.20 10.75 -21.04
CA LEU A 12 7.44 10.88 -19.80
C LEU A 12 8.14 10.20 -18.59
N PHE A 13 8.93 9.16 -18.85
CA PHE A 13 9.66 8.44 -17.81
C PHE A 13 10.93 9.19 -17.35
N CYS A 14 11.55 9.99 -18.21
CA CYS A 14 12.71 10.84 -17.86
C CYS A 14 12.30 12.05 -17.02
N GLU A 15 11.18 12.71 -17.34
CA GLU A 15 10.69 13.86 -16.57
C GLU A 15 10.30 13.46 -15.13
N THR A 16 9.71 12.28 -14.96
CA THR A 16 9.30 11.76 -13.65
C THR A 16 10.49 11.35 -12.76
N ASP A 17 11.61 10.90 -13.33
CA ASP A 17 12.85 10.59 -12.59
C ASP A 17 13.52 11.86 -12.03
N LEU A 18 13.61 12.92 -12.83
CA LEU A 18 14.15 14.21 -12.41
C LEU A 18 13.29 14.85 -11.32
N ILE A 19 11.97 14.81 -11.48
CA ILE A 19 11.01 15.31 -10.49
C ILE A 19 11.15 14.51 -9.17
N SER A 20 11.21 13.18 -9.24
CA SER A 20 11.35 12.31 -8.07
C SER A 20 12.67 12.56 -7.32
N LYS A 21 13.78 12.75 -8.04
CA LYS A 21 15.09 13.10 -7.46
C LYS A 21 15.09 14.48 -6.81
N LEU A 22 14.40 15.45 -7.40
CA LEU A 22 14.25 16.78 -6.84
C LEU A 22 13.47 16.74 -5.52
N PHE A 23 12.31 16.06 -5.51
CA PHE A 23 11.52 15.88 -4.29
C PHE A 23 12.28 15.11 -3.21
N TYR A 24 13.04 14.07 -3.57
CA TYR A 24 13.88 13.34 -2.62
C TYR A 24 14.95 14.22 -1.99
N LYS A 25 15.60 15.10 -2.78
CA LYS A 25 16.58 16.06 -2.26
C LYS A 25 15.95 17.09 -1.33
N ILE A 26 14.79 17.65 -1.69
CA ILE A 26 14.04 18.58 -0.84
C ILE A 26 13.64 17.88 0.46
N ALA A 27 13.04 16.70 0.39
CA ALA A 27 12.64 15.93 1.56
C ALA A 27 13.83 15.60 2.47
N LYS A 28 14.97 15.21 1.90
CA LYS A 28 16.21 14.93 2.64
C LYS A 28 16.80 16.19 3.28
N PHE A 29 16.76 17.33 2.58
CA PHE A 29 17.22 18.63 3.09
C PHE A 29 16.32 19.11 4.23
N THR A 30 15.00 19.09 4.04
CA THR A 30 14.02 19.44 5.06
C THR A 30 14.14 18.52 6.26
N ALA A 31 14.28 17.19 6.08
CA ALA A 31 14.50 16.26 7.18
C ALA A 31 15.82 16.54 7.93
N GLY A 32 16.88 16.90 7.20
CA GLY A 32 18.18 17.28 7.78
C GLY A 32 18.11 18.58 8.59
N GLU A 33 17.42 19.61 8.09
CA GLU A 33 17.19 20.86 8.82
C GLU A 33 16.25 20.66 10.02
N LEU A 34 15.22 19.83 9.89
CA LEU A 34 14.30 19.50 10.99
C LEU A 34 14.99 18.67 12.08
N ALA A 35 15.98 17.86 11.72
CA ALA A 35 16.78 17.07 12.67
C ALA A 35 17.80 17.92 13.42
N GLN A 36 18.32 18.98 12.79
CA GLN A 36 19.30 19.89 13.40
C GLN A 36 18.66 20.99 14.26
N ASN A 37 17.36 21.24 14.12
CA ASN A 37 16.62 22.24 14.89
C ASN A 37 15.67 21.61 15.91
N PRO A 38 16.10 21.40 17.17
CA PRO A 38 15.27 20.77 18.21
C PRO A 38 14.00 21.57 18.53
N GLU A 39 13.99 22.90 18.36
CA GLU A 39 12.79 23.73 18.52
C GLU A 39 11.72 23.44 17.48
N LEU A 40 12.09 23.30 16.19
CA LEU A 40 11.16 22.98 15.12
C LEU A 40 10.63 21.56 15.26
N GLN A 41 11.48 20.62 15.69
CA GLN A 41 11.06 19.26 16.01
C GLN A 41 10.07 19.24 17.19
N ALA A 42 10.29 20.04 18.23
CA ALA A 42 9.38 20.14 19.38
C ALA A 42 8.02 20.72 18.98
N ARG A 43 7.99 21.77 18.15
CA ARG A 43 6.74 22.36 17.63
C ARG A 43 6.00 21.39 16.71
N ALA A 44 6.70 20.71 15.81
CA ALA A 44 6.10 19.69 14.94
C ALA A 44 5.54 18.51 15.74
N ARG A 45 6.29 18.00 16.73
CA ARG A 45 5.81 16.97 17.66
C ARG A 45 4.59 17.44 18.45
N LYS A 46 4.58 18.69 18.89
CA LYS A 46 3.44 19.29 19.60
C LYS A 46 2.19 19.31 18.72
N ILE A 47 2.30 19.79 17.48
CA ILE A 47 1.20 19.80 16.50
C ILE A 47 0.72 18.37 16.19
N VAL A 48 1.65 17.43 15.99
CA VAL A 48 1.31 16.02 15.78
C VAL A 48 0.55 15.47 16.98
N LYS A 49 1.03 15.74 18.20
CA LYS A 49 0.42 15.23 19.43
C LYS A 49 -0.93 15.88 19.74
N GLU A 50 -1.11 17.18 19.49
CA GLU A 50 -2.36 17.91 19.77
C GLU A 50 -3.42 17.74 18.69
N HIS A 51 -3.04 17.66 17.41
CA HIS A 51 -4.02 17.66 16.31
C HIS A 51 -4.08 16.32 15.57
N LEU A 52 -2.93 15.70 15.26
CA LEU A 52 -2.91 14.49 14.44
C LEU A 52 -3.21 13.23 15.25
N VAL A 53 -2.64 13.07 16.44
CA VAL A 53 -2.88 11.90 17.30
C VAL A 53 -4.36 11.76 17.69
N PRO A 54 -5.06 12.80 18.18
CA PRO A 54 -6.48 12.65 18.51
C PRO A 54 -7.36 12.46 17.28
N ARG A 55 -7.07 13.11 16.15
CA ARG A 55 -7.80 12.86 14.89
C ARG A 55 -7.56 11.46 14.34
N ALA A 56 -6.32 10.97 14.40
CA ALA A 56 -5.96 9.61 13.99
C ALA A 56 -6.60 8.57 14.92
N LYS A 57 -6.65 8.84 16.23
CA LYS A 57 -7.34 7.98 17.21
C LYS A 57 -8.85 7.97 16.97
N ALA A 58 -9.47 9.12 16.72
CA ALA A 58 -10.90 9.20 16.36
C ALA A 58 -11.20 8.48 15.03
N GLY A 59 -10.34 8.64 14.02
CA GLY A 59 -10.42 7.91 12.76
C GLY A 59 -10.20 6.40 12.93
N TRP A 60 -9.31 6.00 13.85
CA TRP A 60 -9.04 4.60 14.19
C TRP A 60 -10.26 3.95 14.86
N GLU A 61 -10.84 4.61 15.85
CA GLU A 61 -12.06 4.14 16.54
C GLU A 61 -13.26 4.09 15.60
N LYS A 62 -13.46 5.10 14.76
CA LYS A 62 -14.51 5.10 13.73
C LYS A 62 -14.31 3.98 12.70
N SER A 63 -13.06 3.57 12.48
CA SER A 63 -12.70 2.51 11.54
C SER A 63 -12.61 1.11 12.18
N LYS A 64 -12.75 0.97 13.51
CA LYS A 64 -12.79 -0.34 14.19
C LYS A 64 -13.74 -1.34 13.53
N PRO A 65 -15.02 -1.03 13.28
CA PRO A 65 -15.93 -2.01 12.67
C PRO A 65 -15.50 -2.42 11.26
N LYS A 66 -14.98 -1.48 10.46
CA LYS A 66 -14.41 -1.79 9.14
C LYS A 66 -13.13 -2.63 9.25
N ARG A 67 -12.31 -2.40 10.26
CA ARG A 67 -11.11 -3.19 10.55
C ARG A 67 -11.41 -4.58 11.02
N GLU A 68 -12.41 -4.78 11.87
CA GLU A 68 -12.82 -6.12 12.29
C GLU A 68 -13.41 -6.90 11.13
N LYS A 69 -14.23 -6.24 10.28
CA LYS A 69 -14.69 -6.83 9.02
C LYS A 69 -13.49 -7.19 8.12
N ALA A 70 -12.53 -6.29 7.94
CA ALA A 70 -11.32 -6.54 7.17
C ALA A 70 -10.45 -7.66 7.78
N ARG A 71 -10.36 -7.76 9.10
CA ARG A 71 -9.64 -8.83 9.82
C ARG A 71 -10.32 -10.17 9.62
N ALA A 72 -11.65 -10.24 9.75
CA ALA A 72 -12.41 -11.46 9.48
C ALA A 72 -12.25 -11.91 8.02
N ILE A 73 -12.26 -10.95 7.08
CA ILE A 73 -11.99 -11.20 5.67
C ILE A 73 -10.56 -11.73 5.48
N ALA A 74 -9.55 -11.04 6.02
CA ALA A 74 -8.16 -11.46 5.92
C ALA A 74 -7.95 -12.88 6.46
N VAL A 75 -8.51 -13.20 7.64
CA VAL A 75 -8.46 -14.55 8.22
C VAL A 75 -9.13 -15.58 7.31
N SER A 76 -10.27 -15.23 6.70
CA SER A 76 -10.96 -16.13 5.78
C SER A 76 -10.20 -16.32 4.46
N THR A 77 -9.57 -15.27 3.94
CA THR A 77 -8.72 -15.32 2.74
C THR A 77 -7.45 -16.13 3.01
N THR A 78 -6.83 -16.00 4.18
CA THR A 78 -5.70 -16.85 4.58
C THR A 78 -6.11 -18.33 4.63
N LYS A 79 -7.32 -18.65 5.10
CA LYS A 79 -7.84 -20.02 5.05
C LYS A 79 -8.02 -20.53 3.61
N ASP A 80 -8.55 -19.70 2.70
CA ASP A 80 -8.69 -20.09 1.29
C ASP A 80 -7.33 -20.31 0.61
N ILE A 81 -6.32 -19.50 0.94
CA ILE A 81 -4.96 -19.65 0.44
C ILE A 81 -4.35 -20.96 0.97
N ALA A 82 -4.56 -21.27 2.25
CA ALA A 82 -4.09 -22.51 2.84
C ALA A 82 -4.78 -23.75 2.25
N GLU A 83 -6.08 -23.65 1.95
CA GLU A 83 -6.84 -24.68 1.24
C GLU A 83 -6.34 -24.86 -0.20
N ALA A 84 -6.15 -23.77 -0.94
CA ALA A 84 -5.60 -23.81 -2.29
C ALA A 84 -4.19 -24.42 -2.32
N ALA A 85 -3.39 -24.25 -1.25
CA ALA A 85 -2.06 -24.81 -1.14
C ALA A 85 -2.08 -26.32 -0.84
N ARG A 86 -3.16 -26.82 -0.21
CA ARG A 86 -3.42 -28.25 -0.02
C ARG A 86 -3.89 -28.92 -1.32
N ASP A 87 -4.79 -28.25 -2.05
CA ASP A 87 -5.34 -28.76 -3.32
C ASP A 87 -4.33 -28.67 -4.47
N THR A 88 -3.51 -27.62 -4.47
CA THR A 88 -2.47 -27.37 -5.47
C THR A 88 -1.18 -27.01 -4.78
N ASN A 89 -0.23 -27.95 -4.73
CA ASN A 89 1.08 -27.71 -4.12
C ASN A 89 1.75 -26.48 -4.78
N PRO A 90 2.00 -25.40 -4.03
CA PRO A 90 2.50 -24.15 -4.59
C PRO A 90 3.94 -24.26 -5.09
N LEU A 91 4.73 -25.20 -4.56
CA LEU A 91 6.11 -25.46 -5.01
C LEU A 91 6.14 -26.24 -6.32
N LYS A 92 5.17 -27.15 -6.51
CA LYS A 92 5.09 -28.00 -7.71
C LYS A 92 4.34 -27.32 -8.86
N TYR A 93 3.32 -26.50 -8.56
CA TYR A 93 2.45 -25.86 -9.55
C TYR A 93 2.13 -24.39 -9.21
N PRO A 94 3.14 -23.50 -9.19
CA PRO A 94 2.99 -22.12 -8.73
C PRO A 94 1.98 -21.31 -9.55
N LYS A 95 1.97 -21.45 -10.88
CA LYS A 95 1.03 -20.71 -11.75
C LYS A 95 -0.43 -21.13 -11.53
N LYS A 96 -0.68 -22.43 -11.35
CA LYS A 96 -2.03 -22.97 -11.09
C LYS A 96 -2.53 -22.54 -9.72
N PHE A 97 -1.67 -22.61 -8.71
CA PHE A 97 -1.97 -22.12 -7.36
C PHE A 97 -2.32 -20.63 -7.35
N LEU A 98 -1.53 -19.77 -8.02
CA LEU A 98 -1.80 -18.33 -8.10
C LEU A 98 -3.11 -18.03 -8.84
N SER A 99 -3.41 -18.76 -9.91
CA SER A 99 -4.66 -18.61 -10.67
C SER A 99 -5.89 -18.93 -9.81
N GLU A 100 -5.88 -20.08 -9.13
CA GLU A 100 -7.00 -20.53 -8.28
C GLU A 100 -7.18 -19.61 -7.06
N THR A 101 -6.08 -19.22 -6.43
CA THR A 101 -6.08 -18.29 -5.30
C THR A 101 -6.62 -16.91 -5.73
N SER A 102 -6.15 -16.39 -6.87
CA SER A 102 -6.61 -15.10 -7.40
C SER A 102 -8.10 -15.11 -7.75
N LYS A 103 -8.61 -16.24 -8.27
CA LYS A 103 -10.03 -16.43 -8.57
C LYS A 103 -10.87 -16.42 -7.29
N LYS A 104 -10.51 -17.22 -6.28
CA LYS A 104 -11.20 -17.25 -4.96
C LYS A 104 -11.20 -15.87 -4.28
N VAL A 105 -10.09 -15.14 -4.33
CA VAL A 105 -9.99 -13.78 -3.78
C VAL A 105 -10.90 -12.80 -4.54
N ARG A 106 -10.91 -12.86 -5.87
CA ARG A 106 -11.73 -11.98 -6.71
C ARG A 106 -13.22 -12.23 -6.52
N ASP A 107 -13.66 -13.48 -6.42
CA ASP A 107 -15.07 -13.80 -6.19
C ASP A 107 -15.54 -13.35 -4.81
N ARG A 108 -14.70 -13.45 -3.77
CA ARG A 108 -14.99 -12.82 -2.47
C ARG A 108 -15.04 -11.30 -2.53
N ALA A 109 -14.19 -10.66 -3.32
CA ALA A 109 -14.19 -9.22 -3.48
C ALA A 109 -15.49 -8.68 -4.12
N LYS A 110 -16.11 -9.44 -5.03
CA LYS A 110 -17.43 -9.11 -5.61
C LYS A 110 -18.55 -9.07 -4.59
N HIS A 111 -18.44 -9.81 -3.48
CA HIS A 111 -19.41 -9.76 -2.38
C HIS A 111 -19.12 -8.65 -1.36
N LEU A 112 -18.03 -7.89 -1.53
CA LEU A 112 -17.59 -6.84 -0.61
C LEU A 112 -17.88 -5.41 -1.09
N CYS A 113 -18.07 -5.20 -2.40
CA CYS A 113 -18.63 -3.97 -2.96
C CYS A 113 -19.91 -4.31 -3.75
N PRO A 114 -21.11 -3.90 -3.28
CA PRO A 114 -22.30 -3.88 -4.13
C PRO A 114 -22.18 -2.82 -5.23
#